data_AF-A0AAD9WK77-F1
#
_entry.id   AF-A0AAD9WK77-F1
#
_cell.length_a   1.000
_cell.length_b   1.000
_cell.length_c   1.000
_cell.angle_alpha   90.00
_cell.angle_beta   90.00
_cell.angle_gamma   90.00
#
_symmetry.space_group_name_H-M   'P 1'
#
loop_
_entity.id
_entity.type
_entity.pdbx_description
1 polymer ?
#
loop_
_entity_poly.entity_id
_entity_poly.type
_entity_poly.pdbx_seq_one_letter_code
_entity_poly.pdbx_strand_id
1 'polypeptide(L)'
;MVVTAHFIDYDWQLQKRILSFSQIVDHTGDSIGKCIENVLLEWGIDRVFTIIVDNATANTTAIGYVIRKLNSLQDDGAVLGGKYLHVRCCAHILNLIVSDGLKDLHDSIVAIRNAVKYMKSSPSRLDRFKKSVAHEKIYKVEINLLDVGKCCEA
;
A
#
# COMPACT_ATOMS: atom_id res chain seq x y z
N MET A 1 -0.43 -1.98 11.15
CA MET A 1 -1.26 -0.96 10.50
C MET A 1 -0.80 0.43 10.93
N VAL A 2 -0.81 1.38 10.01
CA VAL A 2 -0.50 2.79 10.30
C VAL A 2 -1.74 3.61 9.98
N VAL A 3 -2.18 4.45 10.92
CA VAL A 3 -3.31 5.36 10.69
C VAL A 3 -2.76 6.78 10.50
N THR A 4 -3.14 7.42 9.41
CA THR A 4 -2.72 8.78 9.07
C THR A 4 -3.95 9.65 8.84
N ALA A 5 -4.10 10.71 9.62
CA ALA A 5 -5.10 11.73 9.41
C ALA A 5 -4.65 12.70 8.31
N HIS A 6 -5.60 13.04 7.44
CA HIS A 6 -5.47 14.12 6.47
C HIS A 6 -6.66 15.07 6.67
N PHE A 7 -6.39 16.36 6.82
CA PHE A 7 -7.41 17.38 7.01
C PHE A 7 -6.93 18.73 6.50
N ILE A 8 -7.85 19.67 6.30
CA ILE A 8 -7.56 21.06 5.95
C ILE A 8 -7.69 21.87 7.24
N ASP A 9 -6.68 22.67 7.57
CA ASP A 9 -6.72 23.54 8.75
C ASP A 9 -7.36 24.91 8.45
N TYR A 10 -7.37 25.79 9.46
CA TYR A 10 -7.95 27.14 9.36
C TYR A 10 -7.23 28.05 8.35
N ASP A 11 -5.98 27.75 8.02
CA ASP A 11 -5.16 28.47 7.05
C ASP A 11 -5.29 27.88 5.64
N TRP A 12 -6.27 27.00 5.43
CA TRP A 12 -6.51 26.26 4.19
C TRP A 12 -5.32 25.41 3.74
N GLN A 13 -4.50 24.96 4.69
CA GLN A 13 -3.36 24.10 4.41
C GLN A 13 -3.71 22.64 4.63
N LEU A 14 -3.26 21.79 3.70
CA LEU A 14 -3.38 20.34 3.83
C LEU A 14 -2.41 19.86 4.91
N GLN A 15 -2.97 19.29 5.98
CA GLN A 15 -2.22 18.66 7.04
C GLN A 15 -2.20 17.15 6.87
N LYS A 16 -1.04 16.56 7.15
CA LYS A 16 -0.82 15.12 7.23
C LYS A 16 -0.20 14.80 8.58
N ARG A 17 -0.85 13.92 9.37
CA ARG A 17 -0.39 13.53 10.71
C ARG A 17 -0.51 12.02 10.88
N ILE A 18 0.57 11.36 11.27
CA ILE A 18 0.50 9.96 11.67
C ILE A 18 -0.09 9.92 13.08
N LEU A 19 -1.21 9.22 13.23
CA LEU A 19 -1.91 9.10 14.50
C LEU A 19 -1.39 7.92 15.33
N SER A 20 -1.10 6.80 14.67
CA SER A 20 -0.68 5.59 15.35
C SER A 20 0.12 4.63 14.47
N PHE A 21 0.94 3.81 15.14
CA PHE A 21 1.53 2.59 14.63
C PHE A 21 0.98 1.43 15.47
N SER A 22 0.03 0.69 14.92
CA SER A 22 -0.66 -0.37 15.66
C SER A 22 -0.32 -1.73 15.06
N GLN A 23 0.16 -2.66 15.88
CA GLN A 23 0.31 -4.04 15.45
C GLN A 23 -1.05 -4.73 15.47
N ILE A 24 -1.44 -5.33 14.35
CA ILE A 24 -2.67 -6.14 14.26
C ILE A 24 -2.21 -7.58 14.02
N VAL A 25 -2.71 -8.50 14.84
CA VAL A 25 -2.28 -9.90 14.83
C VAL A 25 -3.01 -10.69 13.75
N ASP A 26 -4.30 -10.43 13.57
CA ASP A 26 -5.14 -11.06 12.55
C ASP A 26 -5.67 -9.98 11.57
N HIS A 27 -5.46 -10.19 10.27
CA HIS A 27 -5.91 -9.25 9.23
C HIS A 27 -7.42 -9.34 8.96
N THR A 28 -8.21 -9.63 9.99
CA THR A 28 -9.67 -9.69 9.92
C THR A 28 -10.25 -8.28 9.89
N GLY A 29 -11.38 -8.11 9.19
CA GLY A 29 -12.03 -6.81 9.09
C GLY A 29 -12.44 -6.24 10.46
N ASP A 30 -12.86 -7.10 11.40
CA ASP A 30 -13.23 -6.66 12.75
C ASP A 30 -12.03 -6.13 13.54
N SER A 31 -10.87 -6.79 13.46
CA SER A 31 -9.65 -6.34 14.14
C SER A 31 -9.13 -5.03 13.56
N ILE A 32 -9.19 -4.88 12.22
CA ILE A 32 -8.87 -3.61 11.55
C ILE A 32 -9.84 -2.51 12.00
N GLY A 33 -11.14 -2.79 11.99
CA GLY A 33 -12.19 -1.84 12.40
C GLY A 33 -12.04 -1.37 13.85
N LYS A 34 -11.80 -2.29 14.79
CA LYS A 34 -11.51 -1.97 16.21
C LYS A 34 -10.23 -1.15 16.37
N CYS A 35 -9.19 -1.49 15.60
CA CYS A 35 -7.96 -0.72 15.65
C CYS A 35 -8.17 0.73 15.17
N ILE A 36 -8.97 0.95 14.13
CA ILE A 36 -9.35 2.30 13.68
C ILE A 36 -10.19 3.00 14.75
N GLU A 37 -11.21 2.33 15.31
CA GLU A 37 -12.05 2.88 16.38
C GLU A 37 -11.22 3.37 17.57
N ASN A 38 -10.29 2.56 18.07
CA ASN A 38 -9.45 2.93 19.20
C ASN A 38 -8.60 4.18 18.91
N VAL A 39 -8.02 4.27 17.71
CA VAL A 39 -7.22 5.44 17.32
C VAL A 39 -8.09 6.69 17.24
N LEU A 40 -9.30 6.60 16.69
CA LEU A 40 -10.22 7.73 16.63
C LEU A 40 -10.64 8.19 18.03
N LEU A 41 -10.93 7.25 18.94
CA LEU A 41 -11.27 7.54 20.33
C LEU A 41 -10.11 8.18 21.10
N GLU A 42 -8.89 7.66 20.96
CA GLU A 42 -7.69 8.20 21.63
C GLU A 42 -7.40 9.65 21.22
N TRP A 43 -7.65 10.00 19.96
CA TRP A 43 -7.45 11.34 19.43
C TRP A 43 -8.68 12.25 19.57
N GLY A 44 -9.80 11.75 20.10
CA GLY A 44 -11.04 12.50 20.21
C GLY A 44 -11.65 12.89 18.85
N ILE A 45 -11.41 12.09 17.82
CA ILE A 45 -11.95 12.30 16.47
C ILE A 45 -13.31 11.61 16.39
N ASP A 46 -14.37 12.39 16.46
CA ASP A 46 -15.75 11.94 16.48
C ASP A 46 -16.47 12.05 15.13
N ARG A 47 -15.90 12.80 14.18
CA ARG A 47 -16.41 12.96 12.81
C ARG A 47 -15.38 12.59 11.76
N VAL A 48 -15.76 11.68 10.86
CA VAL A 48 -14.91 11.22 9.75
C VAL A 48 -15.68 11.27 8.44
N PHE A 49 -15.07 11.91 7.43
CA PHE A 49 -15.64 12.00 6.09
C PHE A 49 -15.26 10.81 5.20
N THR A 50 -13.98 10.44 5.20
CA THR A 50 -13.43 9.38 4.34
C THR A 50 -12.29 8.64 5.03
N ILE A 51 -12.20 7.35 4.75
CA ILE A 51 -11.11 6.45 5.08
C ILE A 51 -10.63 5.80 3.78
N ILE A 52 -9.31 5.91 3.52
CA ILE A 52 -8.67 5.32 2.34
C ILE A 52 -7.93 4.06 2.77
N VAL A 53 -8.27 2.93 2.16
CA VAL A 53 -7.70 1.60 2.45
C VAL A 53 -7.42 0.85 1.14
N ASP A 54 -6.58 -0.19 1.16
CA ASP A 54 -6.34 -1.00 -0.04
C ASP A 54 -7.58 -1.81 -0.46
N ASN A 55 -7.47 -2.50 -1.60
CA ASN A 55 -8.60 -3.21 -2.21
C ASN A 55 -8.80 -4.62 -1.63
N ALA A 56 -8.57 -4.82 -0.33
CA ALA A 56 -8.83 -6.08 0.35
C ALA A 56 -10.30 -6.21 0.80
N THR A 57 -10.85 -7.42 0.72
CA THR A 57 -12.23 -7.72 1.17
C THR A 57 -12.42 -7.44 2.66
N ALA A 58 -11.41 -7.72 3.49
CA ALA A 58 -11.43 -7.46 4.93
C ALA A 58 -11.74 -5.99 5.27
N ASN A 59 -11.27 -5.04 4.44
CA ASN A 59 -11.51 -3.62 4.66
C ASN A 59 -12.98 -3.23 4.50
N THR A 60 -13.75 -3.94 3.67
CA THR A 60 -15.18 -3.66 3.53
C THR A 60 -15.92 -3.94 4.84
N THR A 61 -15.58 -5.06 5.51
CA THR A 61 -16.09 -5.39 6.84
C THR A 61 -15.63 -4.36 7.89
N ALA A 62 -14.35 -3.97 7.86
CA ALA A 62 -13.78 -2.99 8.77
C ALA A 62 -14.48 -1.62 8.67
N ILE A 63 -14.70 -1.12 7.46
CA ILE A 63 -15.40 0.16 7.26
C ILE A 63 -16.86 0.05 7.71
N GLY A 64 -17.54 -1.06 7.42
CA GLY A 64 -18.89 -1.30 7.92
C GLY A 64 -18.97 -1.27 9.45
N TYR A 65 -17.95 -1.79 10.14
CA TYR A 65 -17.82 -1.68 11.58
C TYR A 65 -17.66 -0.22 12.04
N VAL A 66 -16.70 0.51 11.44
CA VAL A 66 -16.39 1.90 11.81
C VAL A 66 -17.59 2.83 11.59
N ILE A 67 -18.35 2.68 10.49
CA ILE A 67 -19.58 3.46 10.23
C ILE A 67 -20.58 3.28 11.37
N ARG A 68 -20.86 2.03 11.77
CA ARG A 68 -21.79 1.75 12.87
C ARG A 68 -21.33 2.39 14.18
N LYS A 69 -20.02 2.35 14.45
CA LYS A 69 -19.46 2.93 15.68
C LYS A 69 -19.53 4.45 15.69
N LEU A 70 -19.08 5.11 14.63
CA LEU A 70 -19.14 6.57 14.51
C LEU A 70 -20.57 7.10 14.69
N ASN A 71 -21.54 6.52 13.98
CA ASN A 71 -22.94 6.93 14.08
C ASN A 71 -23.59 6.58 15.43
N SER A 72 -23.02 5.64 16.21
CA SER A 72 -23.52 5.33 17.56
C SER A 72 -22.98 6.29 18.63
N LEU A 73 -21.82 6.90 18.38
CA LEU A 73 -21.13 7.77 19.33
C LEU A 73 -21.53 9.24 19.18
N GLN A 74 -21.77 9.69 17.95
CA GLN A 74 -21.99 11.09 17.61
C GLN A 74 -23.00 11.21 16.47
N ASP A 75 -23.92 12.17 16.59
CA ASP A 75 -24.78 12.53 15.47
C ASP A 75 -23.94 13.05 14.31
N ASP A 76 -24.16 12.50 13.11
CA ASP A 76 -23.33 12.70 11.91
C ASP A 76 -21.84 12.34 12.10
N GLY A 77 -21.54 11.36 12.97
CA GLY A 77 -20.16 10.89 13.20
C GLY A 77 -19.52 10.30 11.94
N ALA A 78 -20.24 9.49 11.17
CA ALA A 78 -19.88 9.21 9.79
C ALA A 78 -20.58 10.23 8.90
N VAL A 79 -19.84 11.23 8.43
CA VAL A 79 -20.40 12.37 7.71
C VAL A 79 -21.26 11.91 6.52
N LEU A 80 -22.45 12.49 6.37
CA LEU A 80 -23.45 12.08 5.35
C LEU A 80 -23.85 10.59 5.49
N GLY A 81 -23.96 10.12 6.73
CA GLY A 81 -24.30 8.73 7.05
C GLY A 81 -23.24 7.71 6.58
N GLY A 82 -22.02 8.17 6.28
CA GLY A 82 -20.92 7.33 5.80
C GLY A 82 -20.99 6.98 4.30
N LYS A 83 -21.84 7.64 3.50
CA LYS A 83 -22.00 7.39 2.06
C LYS A 83 -20.68 7.41 1.28
N TYR A 84 -19.73 8.26 1.71
CA TYR A 84 -18.42 8.44 1.08
C TYR A 84 -17.26 8.02 2.00
N LEU A 85 -17.54 7.23 3.04
CA LEU A 85 -16.52 6.85 4.01
C LEU A 85 -15.50 5.87 3.42
N HIS A 86 -15.92 4.96 2.54
CA HIS A 86 -15.02 3.97 1.95
C HIS A 86 -14.43 4.45 0.62
N VAL A 87 -13.12 4.73 0.60
CA VAL A 87 -12.37 4.96 -0.64
C VAL A 87 -11.27 3.93 -0.79
N ARG A 88 -11.17 3.33 -1.98
CA ARG A 88 -10.12 2.36 -2.31
C ARG A 88 -8.86 3.09 -2.76
N CYS A 89 -7.70 2.57 -2.38
CA CYS A 89 -6.41 3.14 -2.73
C CYS A 89 -6.14 3.04 -4.24
N CYS A 90 -6.04 4.18 -4.92
CA CYS A 90 -5.73 4.25 -6.35
C CYS A 90 -4.37 3.60 -6.68
N ALA A 91 -3.36 3.78 -5.83
CA ALA A 91 -2.04 3.17 -6.05
C ALA A 91 -2.12 1.63 -6.03
N HIS A 92 -2.95 1.06 -5.16
CA HIS A 92 -3.18 -0.38 -5.14
C HIS A 92 -3.93 -0.86 -6.39
N ILE A 93 -4.95 -0.11 -6.84
CA ILE A 93 -5.66 -0.41 -8.09
C ILE A 93 -4.70 -0.38 -9.29
N LEU A 94 -3.83 0.63 -9.38
CA LEU A 94 -2.80 0.70 -10.42
C LEU A 94 -1.84 -0.48 -10.34
N ASN A 95 -1.43 -0.89 -9.14
CA ASN A 95 -0.61 -2.08 -8.96
C ASN A 95 -1.30 -3.35 -9.46
N LEU A 96 -2.61 -3.51 -9.23
CA LEU A 96 -3.40 -4.63 -9.75
C LEU A 96 -3.43 -4.62 -11.29
N ILE A 97 -3.67 -3.47 -11.91
CA ILE A 97 -3.68 -3.32 -13.37
C ILE A 97 -2.32 -3.68 -13.97
N VAL A 98 -1.24 -3.12 -13.42
CA VAL A 98 0.13 -3.42 -13.87
C VAL A 98 0.47 -4.89 -13.67
N SER A 99 0.14 -5.46 -12.51
CA SER A 99 0.40 -6.86 -12.21
C SER A 99 -0.33 -7.79 -13.16
N ASP A 100 -1.57 -7.46 -13.53
CA ASP A 100 -2.35 -8.22 -14.50
C ASP A 100 -1.73 -8.14 -15.90
N GLY A 101 -1.39 -6.94 -16.38
CA GLY A 101 -0.74 -6.76 -17.68
C GLY A 101 0.66 -7.40 -17.78
N LEU A 102 1.36 -7.58 -16.66
CA LEU A 102 2.65 -8.26 -16.62
C LEU A 102 2.54 -9.80 -16.60
N LYS A 103 1.35 -10.38 -16.44
CA LYS A 103 1.17 -11.85 -16.45
C LYS A 103 1.60 -12.45 -17.77
N ASP A 104 1.29 -11.81 -18.89
CA ASP A 104 1.67 -12.28 -20.24
C ASP A 104 3.18 -12.29 -20.46
N LEU A 105 3.93 -11.47 -19.71
CA LEU A 105 5.38 -11.35 -19.77
C LEU A 105 6.08 -12.10 -18.63
N HIS A 106 5.34 -12.88 -17.83
CA HIS A 106 5.84 -13.48 -16.60
C HIS A 106 7.14 -14.28 -16.81
N ASP A 107 7.18 -15.14 -17.83
CA ASP A 107 8.34 -15.99 -18.11
C ASP A 107 9.57 -15.17 -18.51
N SER A 108 9.37 -14.13 -19.31
CA SER A 108 10.45 -13.20 -19.70
C SER A 108 10.99 -12.46 -18.48
N ILE A 109 10.10 -11.98 -17.60
CA ILE A 109 10.48 -11.29 -16.37
C ILE A 109 11.24 -12.23 -15.43
N VAL A 110 10.78 -13.47 -15.25
CA VAL A 110 11.43 -14.49 -14.43
C VAL A 110 12.81 -14.84 -14.99
N ALA A 111 12.95 -15.00 -16.31
CA ALA A 111 14.23 -15.25 -16.96
C ALA A 111 15.24 -14.12 -16.72
N ILE A 112 14.82 -12.86 -16.91
CA ILE A 112 15.69 -11.69 -16.66
C ILE A 112 16.07 -11.60 -15.18
N ARG A 113 15.11 -11.79 -14.25
CA ARG A 113 15.37 -11.79 -12.80
C ARG A 113 16.38 -12.86 -12.42
N ASN A 114 16.25 -14.07 -12.95
CA ASN A 114 17.19 -15.17 -12.70
C ASN A 114 18.59 -14.86 -13.24
N ALA A 115 18.70 -14.27 -14.43
CA ALA A 115 19.98 -13.83 -14.98
C ALA A 115 20.63 -12.75 -14.10
N VAL A 116 19.87 -11.72 -13.69
CA VAL A 116 20.36 -10.66 -12.79
C VAL A 116 20.79 -11.23 -11.44
N LYS A 117 20.00 -12.14 -10.86
CA LYS A 117 20.32 -12.82 -9.60
C LYS A 117 21.60 -13.65 -9.72
N TYR A 118 21.77 -14.39 -10.81
CA TYR A 118 22.98 -15.16 -11.09
C TYR A 118 24.22 -14.27 -11.20
N MET A 119 24.14 -13.18 -11.96
CA MET A 119 25.25 -12.24 -12.13
C MET A 119 25.66 -11.58 -10.82
N LYS A 120 24.68 -11.21 -9.99
CA LYS A 120 24.92 -10.56 -8.69
C LYS A 120 25.30 -11.51 -7.56
N SER A 121 25.19 -12.83 -7.75
CA SER A 121 25.43 -13.79 -6.67
C SER A 121 26.90 -13.89 -6.24
N SER A 122 27.86 -13.42 -7.05
CA SER A 122 29.26 -13.31 -6.64
C SER A 122 30.02 -12.20 -7.38
N PRO A 123 31.06 -11.61 -6.78
CA PRO A 123 31.89 -10.61 -7.46
C PRO A 123 32.54 -11.16 -8.74
N SER A 124 32.94 -12.43 -8.74
CA SER A 124 33.56 -13.07 -9.91
C SER A 124 32.60 -13.21 -11.10
N ARG A 125 31.33 -13.54 -10.85
CA ARG A 125 30.30 -13.61 -11.91
C ARG A 125 30.00 -12.23 -12.48
N LEU A 126 29.92 -11.22 -11.61
CA LEU A 126 29.73 -9.84 -12.03
C LEU A 126 30.91 -9.32 -12.86
N ASP A 127 32.15 -9.61 -12.46
CA ASP A 127 33.35 -9.25 -13.22
C ASP A 127 33.38 -9.94 -14.60
N ARG A 128 33.07 -11.24 -14.63
CA ARG A 128 32.96 -11.99 -15.90
C ARG A 128 31.91 -11.38 -16.82
N PHE A 129 30.74 -11.00 -16.29
CA PHE A 129 29.72 -10.32 -17.07
C PHE A 129 30.20 -8.97 -17.62
N LYS A 130 30.84 -8.13 -16.80
CA LYS A 130 31.42 -6.84 -17.25
C LYS A 130 32.43 -7.02 -18.38
N LYS A 131 33.27 -8.07 -18.31
CA LYS A 131 34.21 -8.42 -19.38
C LYS A 131 33.49 -8.81 -20.68
N SER A 132 32.42 -9.61 -20.59
CA SER A 132 31.58 -9.95 -21.74
C SER A 132 30.91 -8.71 -22.36
N VAL A 133 30.36 -7.81 -21.54
CA VAL A 133 29.76 -6.54 -21.99
C VAL A 133 30.77 -5.68 -22.75
N ALA A 134 32.01 -5.59 -22.27
CA ALA A 134 33.08 -4.88 -22.93
C ALA A 134 33.49 -5.54 -24.27
N HIS A 135 33.53 -6.87 -24.32
CA HIS A 135 33.84 -7.62 -25.54
C HIS A 135 32.79 -7.39 -26.64
N GLU A 136 31.50 -7.42 -26.27
CA GLU A 136 30.37 -7.17 -27.17
C GLU A 136 30.19 -5.68 -27.54
N LYS A 137 31.07 -4.80 -27.04
CA LYS A 137 31.03 -3.34 -27.27
C LYS A 137 29.68 -2.71 -26.89
N ILE A 138 29.07 -3.20 -25.81
CA ILE A 138 27.82 -2.62 -25.30
C ILE A 138 28.18 -1.44 -24.40
N TYR A 139 27.93 -0.22 -24.87
CA TYR A 139 28.38 1.02 -24.23
C TYR A 139 27.57 1.42 -22.98
N LYS A 140 26.40 0.81 -22.76
CA LYS A 140 25.55 1.11 -21.60
C LYS A 140 24.79 -0.14 -21.14
N VAL A 141 25.14 -0.64 -19.97
CA VAL A 141 24.38 -1.68 -19.27
C VAL A 141 24.17 -1.24 -17.82
N GLU A 142 22.94 -0.86 -17.49
CA GLU A 142 22.55 -0.67 -16.10
C GLU A 142 21.89 -1.96 -15.59
N ILE A 143 22.54 -2.62 -14.62
CA ILE A 143 21.99 -3.83 -14.00
C ILE A 143 20.97 -3.43 -12.93
N ASN A 144 19.87 -2.87 -13.39
CA ASN A 144 18.74 -2.49 -12.54
C ASN A 144 17.98 -3.75 -12.12
N LEU A 145 17.52 -3.79 -10.86
CA LEU A 145 16.58 -4.82 -10.44
C LEU A 145 15.24 -4.52 -11.10
N LEU A 146 14.70 -5.48 -11.86
CA LEU A 146 13.28 -5.51 -12.25
C LEU A 146 12.41 -5.91 -11.05
N ASP A 147 12.68 -5.29 -9.90
CA ASP A 147 11.83 -5.40 -8.73
C ASP A 147 10.75 -4.35 -8.86
N VAL A 148 9.68 -4.71 -9.56
CA VAL A 148 8.35 -4.28 -9.11
C VAL A 148 8.16 -5.02 -7.80
N GLY A 149 8.64 -4.43 -6.70
CA GLY A 149 8.36 -4.97 -5.39
C GLY A 149 6.86 -5.17 -5.32
N LYS A 150 6.40 -6.39 -5.04
CA LYS A 150 5.05 -6.59 -4.54
C LYS A 150 4.98 -5.74 -3.27
N CYS A 151 4.49 -4.50 -3.38
CA CYS A 151 4.13 -3.71 -2.22
C CYS A 151 3.05 -4.52 -1.53
N CYS A 152 3.46 -5.22 -0.46
CA CYS A 152 2.65 -5.96 0.49
C CYS A 152 1.38 -6.55 -0.13
N GLU A 153 1.44 -7.80 -0.58
CA GLU A 153 0.24 -8.63 -0.58
C GLU A 153 -0.24 -8.69 0.88
N ALA A 154 -1.32 -7.96 1.16
CA ALA A 154 -2.14 -8.12 2.35
C ALA A 154 -2.97 -9.40 2.23
#